data_AF-A0A7X7TP32-F1
#
_entry.id   AF-A0A7X7TP32-F1
#
_cell.length_a   1.000
_cell.length_b   1.000
_cell.length_c   1.000
_cell.angle_alpha   90.00
_cell.angle_beta   90.00
_cell.angle_gamma   90.00
#
_symmetry.space_group_name_H-M   'P 1'
#
loop_
_entity.id
_entity.type
_entity.pdbx_description
1 polymer ?
#
loop_
_entity_poly.entity_id
_entity_poly.type
_entity_poly.pdbx_seq_one_letter_code
_entity_poly.pdbx_strand_id
1 'polypeptide(L)'
;KLNEVMVAHEGNAAWAVNEISNSLLGKFGGILAILGVVAAPITSGDTAFRSARLIVADVFKIKQGPIVNRLVITLPMFAVGFLLTQINFDIIWRYFAWANQTLATVVLWTITIYLILNKKRYWITLLPALFMTYVVSSYILLAPEGFSLPQSISYIGGAVITVCCFIAFLIYRQKLFTTNKYIK
;
A
#
# COMPACT_ATOMS: atom_id res chain seq x y z
N LYS A 1 24.22 -7.53 15.75
CA LYS A 1 24.30 -8.84 15.07
C LYS A 1 23.42 -8.91 13.81
N LEU A 2 22.08 -8.95 13.84
CA LEU A 2 21.28 -9.06 12.59
C LEU A 2 21.42 -7.83 11.66
N ASN A 3 21.36 -6.61 12.21
CA ASN A 3 21.57 -5.37 11.44
C ASN A 3 22.98 -5.26 10.84
N GLU A 4 24.01 -5.79 11.51
CA GLU A 4 25.38 -5.78 10.98
C GLU A 4 25.55 -6.76 9.81
N VAL A 5 24.90 -7.92 9.87
CA VAL A 5 24.91 -8.93 8.79
C VAL A 5 24.08 -8.47 7.59
N MET A 6 22.95 -7.79 7.79
CA MET A 6 22.16 -7.21 6.70
C MET A 6 22.91 -6.09 5.95
N VAL A 7 23.71 -5.29 6.66
CA VAL A 7 24.59 -4.28 6.06
C VAL A 7 25.74 -4.93 5.28
N ALA A 8 26.28 -6.05 5.75
CA ALA A 8 27.34 -6.80 5.06
C ALA A 8 26.91 -7.50 3.77
N HIS A 9 25.61 -7.78 3.60
CA HIS A 9 25.03 -8.42 2.43
C HIS A 9 24.10 -7.49 1.61
N GLU A 10 24.34 -6.19 1.67
CA GLU A 10 23.64 -5.16 0.87
C GLU A 10 22.10 -5.21 0.99
N GLY A 11 21.56 -5.65 2.13
CA GLY A 11 20.10 -5.72 2.33
C GLY A 11 19.39 -6.83 1.53
N ASN A 12 20.10 -7.83 1.01
CA ASN A 12 19.51 -8.91 0.22
C ASN A 12 18.59 -9.82 1.08
N ALA A 13 17.29 -9.51 1.08
CA ALA A 13 16.27 -10.22 1.85
C ALA A 13 16.16 -11.72 1.46
N ALA A 14 16.41 -12.07 0.20
CA ALA A 14 16.35 -13.45 -0.28
C ALA A 14 17.48 -14.31 0.33
N TRP A 15 18.68 -13.74 0.48
CA TRP A 15 19.80 -14.41 1.14
C TRP A 15 19.52 -14.61 2.63
N ALA A 16 19.03 -13.58 3.32
CA ALA A 16 18.72 -13.66 4.76
C ALA A 16 17.66 -14.75 5.05
N VAL A 17 16.61 -14.85 4.23
CA VAL A 17 15.59 -15.89 4.37
C VAL A 17 16.15 -17.28 4.12
N ASN A 18 17.05 -17.45 3.14
CA ASN A 18 17.67 -18.73 2.81
C ASN A 18 18.59 -19.21 3.95
N GLU A 19 19.44 -18.33 4.48
CA GLU A 19 20.37 -18.65 5.58
C GLU A 19 19.62 -18.96 6.89
N ILE A 20 18.61 -18.17 7.22
CA ILE A 20 17.78 -18.40 8.41
C ILE A 20 16.97 -19.70 8.27
N SER A 21 16.44 -19.99 7.08
CA SER A 21 15.66 -21.21 6.84
C SER A 21 16.53 -22.47 6.85
N ASN A 22 17.74 -22.41 6.29
CA ASN A 22 18.67 -23.55 6.31
C ASN A 22 19.28 -23.79 7.69
N SER A 23 19.57 -22.72 8.46
CA SER A 23 20.11 -22.85 9.82
C SER A 23 19.07 -23.35 10.84
N LEU A 24 17.79 -22.96 10.70
CA LEU A 24 16.73 -23.36 11.63
C LEU A 24 15.98 -24.64 11.24
N LEU A 25 15.75 -24.89 9.95
CA LEU A 25 14.91 -26.02 9.46
C LEU A 25 15.67 -27.04 8.60
N GLY A 26 16.97 -26.84 8.33
CA GLY A 26 17.77 -27.76 7.51
C GLY A 26 17.19 -27.95 6.10
N LYS A 27 17.26 -29.19 5.58
CA LYS A 27 16.90 -29.51 4.18
C LYS A 27 15.43 -29.20 3.81
N PHE A 28 14.50 -29.26 4.77
CA PHE A 28 13.11 -28.87 4.57
C PHE A 28 12.94 -27.34 4.48
N GLY A 29 13.74 -26.59 5.24
CA GLY A 29 13.79 -25.12 5.18
C GLY A 29 14.23 -24.59 3.81
N GLY A 30 15.20 -25.24 3.17
CA GLY A 30 15.65 -24.89 1.82
C GLY A 30 14.56 -25.03 0.75
N ILE A 31 13.71 -26.06 0.82
CA ILE A 31 12.59 -26.26 -0.11
C ILE A 31 11.51 -25.18 0.10
N LEU A 32 11.16 -24.90 1.36
CA LEU A 32 10.21 -23.83 1.71
C LEU A 32 10.73 -22.45 1.29
N ALA A 33 12.03 -22.19 1.43
CA ALA A 33 12.65 -20.95 0.98
C ALA A 33 12.54 -20.78 -0.55
N ILE A 34 12.78 -21.82 -1.34
CA ILE A 34 12.62 -21.74 -2.81
C ILE A 34 11.16 -21.48 -3.19
N LEU A 35 10.20 -22.18 -2.57
CA LEU A 35 8.78 -21.96 -2.85
C LEU A 35 8.34 -20.54 -2.45
N GLY A 36 8.76 -20.05 -1.29
CA GLY A 36 8.39 -18.74 -0.77
C GLY A 36 9.09 -17.56 -1.46
N VAL A 37 10.37 -17.71 -1.79
CA VAL A 37 11.20 -16.62 -2.35
C VAL A 37 11.15 -16.59 -3.88
N VAL A 38 10.96 -17.74 -4.54
CA VAL A 38 10.98 -17.83 -6.02
C VAL A 38 9.58 -18.03 -6.58
N ALA A 39 8.85 -19.07 -6.15
CA ALA A 39 7.58 -19.41 -6.78
C ALA A 39 6.45 -18.42 -6.42
N ALA A 40 6.36 -17.99 -5.16
CA ALA A 40 5.30 -17.07 -4.73
C ALA A 40 5.39 -15.68 -5.38
N PRO A 41 6.57 -15.04 -5.53
CA PRO A 41 6.68 -13.77 -6.23
C PRO A 41 6.39 -13.86 -7.72
N ILE A 42 6.74 -14.96 -8.40
CA ILE A 42 6.42 -15.17 -9.82
C ILE A 42 4.89 -15.23 -10.01
N THR A 43 4.21 -16.09 -9.26
CA THR A 43 2.75 -16.28 -9.38
C THR A 43 1.96 -15.03 -8.96
N SER A 44 2.40 -14.35 -7.91
CA SER A 44 1.81 -13.07 -7.47
C SER A 44 2.08 -11.96 -8.48
N GLY A 45 3.28 -11.93 -9.07
CA GLY A 45 3.69 -11.00 -10.10
C GLY A 45 2.85 -11.13 -11.37
N ASP A 46 2.67 -12.35 -11.89
CA ASP A 46 1.80 -12.59 -13.05
C ASP A 46 0.35 -12.17 -12.77
N THR A 47 -0.13 -12.43 -11.55
CA THR A 47 -1.45 -11.99 -11.10
C THR A 47 -1.54 -10.46 -11.05
N ALA A 48 -0.48 -9.78 -10.59
CA ALA A 48 -0.39 -8.34 -10.51
C ALA A 48 -0.36 -7.69 -11.90
N PHE A 49 0.48 -8.17 -12.83
CA PHE A 49 0.51 -7.69 -14.21
C PHE A 49 -0.83 -7.88 -14.91
N ARG A 50 -1.48 -9.03 -14.72
CA ARG A 50 -2.82 -9.26 -15.26
C ARG A 50 -3.83 -8.25 -14.71
N SER A 51 -3.81 -7.99 -13.41
CA SER A 51 -4.72 -7.05 -12.73
C SER A 51 -4.46 -5.62 -13.17
N ALA A 52 -3.20 -5.20 -13.25
CA ALA A 52 -2.78 -3.90 -13.72
C ALA A 52 -3.25 -3.63 -15.17
N ARG A 53 -3.10 -4.62 -16.07
CA ARG A 53 -3.63 -4.51 -17.44
C ARG A 53 -5.13 -4.27 -17.47
N LEU A 54 -5.91 -4.98 -16.63
CA LEU A 54 -7.36 -4.81 -16.58
C LEU A 54 -7.76 -3.44 -16.02
N ILE A 55 -7.05 -2.95 -14.99
CA ILE A 55 -7.27 -1.61 -14.42
C ILE A 55 -7.00 -0.54 -15.48
N VAL A 56 -5.86 -0.62 -16.19
CA VAL A 56 -5.52 0.32 -17.26
C VAL A 56 -6.57 0.26 -18.37
N ALA A 57 -6.99 -0.93 -18.76
CA ALA A 57 -8.04 -1.10 -19.77
C ALA A 57 -9.36 -0.45 -19.37
N ASP A 58 -9.75 -0.55 -18.10
CA ASP A 58 -10.99 0.04 -17.59
C ASP A 58 -10.91 1.57 -17.55
N VAL A 59 -9.80 2.11 -17.05
CA VAL A 59 -9.55 3.57 -17.01
C VAL A 59 -9.59 4.18 -18.41
N PHE A 60 -8.97 3.54 -19.40
CA PHE A 60 -8.95 4.00 -20.79
C PHE A 60 -10.13 3.48 -21.64
N LYS A 61 -11.06 2.71 -21.04
CA LYS A 61 -12.20 2.07 -21.72
C LYS A 61 -11.82 1.26 -22.97
N ILE A 62 -10.67 0.60 -22.94
CA ILE A 62 -10.14 -0.21 -24.04
C ILE A 62 -10.70 -1.63 -23.92
N LYS A 63 -11.44 -2.08 -24.96
CA LYS A 63 -11.97 -3.45 -25.03
C LYS A 63 -10.83 -4.48 -25.02
N GLN A 64 -10.85 -5.39 -24.04
CA GLN A 64 -9.84 -6.45 -23.82
C GLN A 64 -10.03 -7.71 -24.69
N GLY A 65 -11.03 -7.72 -25.58
CA GLY A 65 -11.29 -8.84 -26.49
C GLY A 65 -10.13 -9.08 -27.48
N PRO A 66 -9.81 -8.10 -28.36
CA PRO A 66 -8.77 -8.25 -29.37
C PRO A 66 -7.37 -8.42 -28.78
N ILE A 67 -6.58 -9.34 -29.33
CA ILE A 67 -5.22 -9.62 -28.83
C ILE A 67 -4.28 -8.42 -29.00
N VAL A 68 -4.49 -7.61 -30.04
CA VAL A 68 -3.72 -6.38 -30.31
C VAL A 68 -3.89 -5.38 -29.16
N ASN A 69 -5.13 -5.19 -28.68
CA ASN A 69 -5.41 -4.29 -27.56
C ASN A 69 -4.77 -4.77 -26.25
N ARG A 70 -4.57 -6.09 -26.11
CA ARG A 70 -3.85 -6.65 -24.97
C ARG A 70 -2.37 -6.31 -25.05
N LEU A 71 -1.75 -6.48 -26.22
CA LEU A 71 -0.32 -6.22 -26.43
C LEU A 71 0.02 -4.74 -26.26
N VAL A 72 -0.84 -3.83 -26.73
CA VAL A 72 -0.64 -2.38 -26.61
C VAL A 72 -0.56 -1.91 -25.15
N ILE A 73 -1.27 -2.57 -24.23
CA ILE A 73 -1.20 -2.26 -22.79
C ILE A 73 -0.06 -3.03 -22.11
N THR A 74 0.10 -4.30 -22.48
CA THR A 74 1.06 -5.21 -21.85
C THR A 74 2.52 -4.81 -22.14
N LEU A 75 2.85 -4.41 -23.37
CA LEU A 75 4.22 -4.05 -23.75
C LEU A 75 4.76 -2.83 -22.97
N PRO A 76 4.05 -1.68 -22.90
CA PRO A 76 4.47 -0.57 -22.05
C PRO A 76 4.56 -0.96 -20.57
N MET A 77 3.62 -1.77 -20.08
CA MET A 77 3.61 -2.20 -18.68
C MET A 77 4.81 -3.10 -18.34
N PHE A 78 5.22 -3.99 -19.25
CA PHE A 78 6.45 -4.77 -19.10
C PHE A 78 7.70 -3.90 -19.19
N ALA A 79 7.72 -2.91 -20.08
CA ALA A 79 8.84 -1.97 -20.15
C ALA A 79 9.02 -1.20 -18.83
N VAL A 80 7.92 -0.72 -18.23
CA VAL A 80 7.94 -0.10 -16.90
C VAL A 80 8.40 -1.11 -15.85
N GLY A 81 7.87 -2.33 -15.86
CA GLY A 81 8.31 -3.39 -14.93
C GLY A 81 9.80 -3.68 -15.02
N PHE A 82 10.36 -3.74 -16.24
CA PHE A 82 11.79 -3.92 -16.47
C PHE A 82 12.63 -2.71 -16.01
N LEU A 83 12.14 -1.49 -16.20
CA LEU A 83 12.81 -0.30 -15.65
C LEU A 83 12.81 -0.31 -14.12
N LEU A 84 11.72 -0.76 -13.50
CA LEU A 84 11.65 -0.89 -12.04
C LEU A 84 12.66 -1.91 -11.50
N THR A 85 13.01 -2.97 -12.23
CA THR A 85 14.05 -3.92 -11.77
C THR A 85 15.45 -3.33 -11.76
N GLN A 86 15.68 -2.19 -12.44
CA GLN A 86 16.95 -1.45 -12.39
C GLN A 86 17.01 -0.47 -11.21
N ILE A 87 15.90 -0.24 -10.51
CA ILE A 87 15.84 0.64 -9.34
C ILE A 87 16.23 -0.15 -8.09
N ASN A 88 16.89 0.50 -7.14
CA ASN A 88 17.21 -0.10 -5.85
C ASN A 88 15.93 -0.60 -5.15
N PHE A 89 15.94 -1.88 -4.75
CA PHE A 89 14.81 -2.56 -4.12
C PHE A 89 14.30 -1.83 -2.86
N ASP A 90 15.18 -1.22 -2.06
CA ASP A 90 14.80 -0.51 -0.84
C ASP A 90 13.91 0.71 -1.14
N ILE A 91 14.16 1.38 -2.26
CA ILE A 91 13.32 2.50 -2.72
C ILE A 91 11.94 1.96 -3.11
N ILE A 92 11.89 0.91 -3.93
CA ILE A 92 10.63 0.28 -4.36
C ILE A 92 9.82 -0.20 -3.15
N TRP A 93 10.48 -0.83 -2.18
CA TRP A 93 9.85 -1.34 -0.98
C TRP A 93 9.29 -0.22 -0.09
N ARG A 94 9.99 0.90 0.04
CA ARG A 94 9.46 2.11 0.72
C ARG A 94 8.22 2.63 0.03
N TYR A 95 8.24 2.77 -1.30
CA TYR A 95 7.06 3.19 -2.07
C TYR A 95 5.87 2.24 -1.88
N PHE A 96 6.12 0.94 -1.94
CA PHE A 96 5.10 -0.07 -1.70
C PHE A 96 4.51 0.04 -0.28
N ALA A 97 5.36 0.20 0.74
CA ALA A 97 4.93 0.28 2.13
C ALA A 97 4.01 1.47 2.40
N TRP A 98 4.40 2.69 2.01
CA TRP A 98 3.57 3.87 2.28
C TRP A 98 2.33 3.93 1.39
N ALA A 99 2.41 3.46 0.13
CA ALA A 99 1.24 3.38 -0.74
C ALA A 99 0.17 2.45 -0.15
N ASN A 100 0.57 1.29 0.38
CA ASN A 100 -0.35 0.35 1.04
C ASN A 100 -0.96 0.93 2.31
N GLN A 101 -0.18 1.63 3.14
CA GLN A 101 -0.71 2.30 4.33
C GLN A 101 -1.71 3.41 3.95
N THR A 102 -1.43 4.15 2.87
CA THR A 102 -2.34 5.18 2.35
C THR A 102 -3.65 4.56 1.86
N LEU A 103 -3.58 3.47 1.09
CA LEU A 103 -4.76 2.74 0.63
C LEU A 103 -5.58 2.21 1.81
N ALA A 104 -4.93 1.60 2.81
CA ALA A 104 -5.59 1.14 4.02
C ALA A 104 -6.29 2.29 4.77
N THR A 105 -5.68 3.47 4.82
CA THR A 105 -6.28 4.68 5.41
C THR A 105 -7.56 5.08 4.69
N VAL A 106 -7.55 5.14 3.35
CA VAL A 106 -8.73 5.48 2.54
C VAL A 106 -9.84 4.44 2.72
N VAL A 107 -9.49 3.15 2.74
CA VAL A 107 -10.45 2.07 2.98
C VAL A 107 -11.05 2.17 4.39
N LEU A 108 -10.26 2.45 5.42
CA LEU A 108 -10.77 2.64 6.79
C LEU A 108 -11.77 3.81 6.88
N TRP A 109 -11.50 4.93 6.21
CA TRP A 109 -12.45 6.03 6.10
C TRP A 109 -13.73 5.61 5.35
N THR A 110 -13.59 4.85 4.27
CA THR A 110 -14.73 4.32 3.50
C THR A 110 -15.61 3.40 4.34
N ILE A 111 -15.00 2.47 5.08
CA ILE A 111 -15.72 1.57 5.99
C ILE A 111 -16.38 2.36 7.12
N THR A 112 -15.73 3.42 7.63
CA THR A 112 -16.32 4.28 8.65
C THR A 112 -17.62 4.93 8.17
N ILE A 113 -17.64 5.46 6.95
CA ILE A 113 -18.87 6.00 6.34
C ILE A 113 -19.91 4.90 6.13
N TYR A 114 -19.50 3.74 5.61
CA TYR A 114 -20.38 2.59 5.42
C TYR A 114 -21.06 2.17 6.74
N LEU A 115 -20.33 2.10 7.85
CA LEU A 115 -20.90 1.75 9.16
C LEU A 115 -21.89 2.80 9.67
N ILE A 116 -21.65 4.09 9.40
CA ILE A 116 -22.59 5.17 9.75
C ILE A 116 -23.90 5.01 8.99
N LEU A 117 -23.84 4.79 7.66
CA LEU A 117 -25.02 4.60 6.82
C LEU A 117 -25.85 3.38 7.29
N ASN A 118 -25.17 2.33 7.75
CA ASN A 118 -25.81 1.12 8.29
C ASN A 118 -26.18 1.21 9.78
N LYS A 119 -26.02 2.37 10.43
CA LYS A 119 -26.30 2.60 11.86
C LYS A 119 -25.58 1.63 12.80
N LYS A 120 -24.38 1.19 12.42
CA LYS A 120 -23.50 0.32 13.21
C LYS A 120 -22.45 1.15 13.98
N ARG A 121 -21.70 0.49 14.86
CA ARG A 121 -20.64 1.11 15.68
C ARG A 121 -19.42 1.50 14.81
N TYR A 122 -19.44 2.70 14.23
CA TYR A 122 -18.38 3.22 13.35
C TYR A 122 -17.07 3.59 14.07
N TRP A 123 -17.10 3.77 15.40
CA TRP A 123 -15.92 4.13 16.20
C TRP A 123 -14.77 3.13 16.06
N ILE A 124 -15.09 1.86 15.80
CA ILE A 124 -14.12 0.77 15.66
C ILE A 124 -13.19 1.02 14.47
N THR A 125 -13.67 1.65 13.40
CA THR A 125 -12.87 1.96 12.21
C THR A 125 -12.41 3.40 12.17
N LEU A 126 -13.14 4.31 12.81
CA LEU A 126 -12.77 5.74 12.88
C LEU A 126 -11.46 5.96 13.64
N LEU A 127 -11.27 5.29 14.78
CA LEU A 127 -10.05 5.47 15.57
C LEU A 127 -8.80 4.99 14.80
N PRO A 128 -8.78 3.78 14.21
CA PRO A 128 -7.72 3.37 13.29
C PRO A 128 -7.56 4.29 12.09
N ALA A 129 -8.65 4.81 11.50
CA ALA A 129 -8.57 5.71 10.35
C ALA A 129 -7.82 7.00 10.71
N LEU A 130 -8.12 7.61 11.86
CA LEU A 130 -7.45 8.82 12.33
C LEU A 130 -5.97 8.58 12.64
N PHE A 131 -5.67 7.48 13.34
CA PHE A 131 -4.29 7.09 13.62
C PHE A 131 -3.48 6.87 12.35
N MET A 132 -4.03 6.10 11.39
CA MET A 132 -3.37 5.86 10.12
C MET A 132 -3.22 7.14 9.29
N THR A 133 -4.20 8.05 9.35
CA THR A 133 -4.09 9.38 8.72
C THR A 133 -2.90 10.15 9.29
N TYR A 134 -2.71 10.15 10.61
CA TYR A 134 -1.56 10.80 11.25
C TYR A 134 -0.22 10.16 10.84
N VAL A 135 -0.14 8.83 10.87
CA VAL A 135 1.08 8.09 10.53
C VAL A 135 1.48 8.35 9.08
N VAL A 136 0.55 8.18 8.15
CA VAL A 136 0.82 8.33 6.71
C VAL A 136 1.15 9.78 6.35
N SER A 137 0.39 10.75 6.87
CA SER A 137 0.65 12.17 6.60
C SER A 137 1.99 12.63 7.18
N SER A 138 2.30 12.25 8.42
CA SER A 138 3.59 12.54 9.05
C SER A 138 4.75 11.91 8.27
N TYR A 139 4.58 10.67 7.81
CA TYR A 139 5.59 9.99 7.00
C TYR A 139 5.81 10.69 5.67
N ILE A 140 4.75 11.02 4.92
CA ILE A 140 4.87 11.71 3.62
C ILE A 140 5.54 13.09 3.78
N LEU A 141 5.28 13.81 4.88
CA LEU A 141 5.93 15.08 5.15
C LEU A 141 7.41 14.93 5.53
N LEU A 142 7.74 13.91 6.32
CA LEU A 142 9.10 13.66 6.84
C LEU A 142 10.03 13.01 5.83
N ALA A 143 9.53 12.05 5.07
CA ALA A 143 10.36 11.16 4.28
C ALA A 143 11.07 11.92 3.14
N PRO A 144 12.35 11.61 2.84
CA PRO A 144 13.11 12.32 1.82
C PRO A 144 12.55 12.16 0.39
N GLU A 145 11.80 11.08 0.14
CA GLU A 145 11.04 10.83 -1.09
C GLU A 145 9.70 11.59 -1.15
N GLY A 146 9.27 12.14 -0.02
CA GLY A 146 8.07 12.96 0.12
C GLY A 146 8.42 14.44 0.10
N PHE A 147 8.08 15.17 1.17
CA PHE A 147 8.39 16.59 1.28
C PHE A 147 9.71 16.91 1.99
N SER A 148 10.38 15.90 2.56
CA SER A 148 11.68 16.04 3.24
C SER A 148 11.71 17.16 4.30
N LEU A 149 10.59 17.39 5.01
CA LEU A 149 10.48 18.44 6.01
C LEU A 149 11.13 18.04 7.34
N PRO A 150 11.58 19.02 8.15
CA PRO A 150 12.08 18.76 9.50
C PRO A 150 11.07 18.00 10.36
N GLN A 151 11.57 17.07 11.18
CA GLN A 151 10.74 16.17 12.00
C GLN A 151 9.63 16.87 12.78
N SER A 152 9.94 17.99 13.44
CA SER A 152 8.96 18.76 14.19
C SER A 152 7.83 19.31 13.31
N ILE A 153 8.17 19.81 12.12
CA ILE A 153 7.19 20.35 11.17
C ILE A 153 6.33 19.23 10.60
N SER A 154 6.93 18.09 10.28
CA SER A 154 6.22 16.93 9.72
C SER A 154 5.19 16.35 10.69
N TYR A 155 5.52 16.25 11.97
CA TYR A 155 4.57 15.77 12.99
C TYR A 155 3.45 16.77 13.27
N ILE A 156 3.77 18.07 13.32
CA ILE A 156 2.75 19.11 13.45
C ILE A 156 1.83 19.10 12.22
N GLY A 157 2.40 19.02 11.02
CA GLY A 157 1.64 18.96 9.77
C GLY A 157 0.74 17.73 9.70
N GLY A 158 1.24 16.56 10.10
CA GLY A 158 0.44 15.33 10.17
C GLY A 158 -0.70 15.42 11.18
N ALA A 159 -0.47 16.05 12.34
CA ALA A 159 -1.51 16.33 13.32
C ALA A 159 -2.58 17.28 12.77
N VAL A 160 -2.17 18.36 12.10
CA VAL A 160 -3.08 19.32 11.46
C VAL A 160 -3.94 18.63 10.40
N ILE A 161 -3.33 17.83 9.51
CA ILE A 161 -4.06 17.07 8.48
C ILE A 161 -5.09 16.14 9.12
N THR A 162 -4.70 15.42 10.17
CA THR A 162 -5.59 14.49 10.89
C THR A 162 -6.78 15.22 11.52
N VAL A 163 -6.54 16.36 12.17
CA VAL A 163 -7.59 17.20 12.75
C VAL A 163 -8.52 17.74 11.65
N CYS A 164 -7.97 18.21 10.53
CA CYS A 164 -8.77 18.66 9.39
C CYS A 164 -9.66 17.54 8.83
N CYS A 165 -9.12 16.33 8.63
CA CYS A 165 -9.89 15.17 8.20
C CYS A 165 -11.00 14.80 9.21
N PHE A 166 -10.70 14.88 10.51
CA PHE A 166 -11.69 14.62 11.56
C PHE A 166 -12.82 15.66 11.56
N ILE A 167 -12.49 16.95 11.45
CA ILE A 167 -13.48 18.03 11.36
C ILE A 167 -14.35 17.86 10.11
N ALA A 168 -13.74 17.59 8.96
CA ALA A 168 -14.45 17.32 7.71
C ALA A 168 -15.43 16.15 7.86
N PHE A 169 -14.99 15.08 8.52
CA PHE A 169 -15.84 13.93 8.86
C PHE A 169 -17.02 14.31 9.77
N LEU A 170 -16.80 15.12 10.81
CA LEU A 170 -17.88 15.55 11.72
C LEU A 170 -18.93 16.39 10.98
N ILE A 171 -18.50 17.31 10.11
CA ILE A 171 -19.39 18.13 9.28
C ILE A 171 -20.19 17.23 8.33
N TYR A 172 -19.53 16.29 7.65
CA TYR A 172 -20.19 15.35 6.75
C TYR A 172 -21.20 14.47 7.47
N ARG A 173 -20.83 13.97 8.65
CA ARG A 173 -21.71 13.19 9.52
C ARG A 173 -22.97 13.99 9.87
N GLN A 174 -22.85 15.25 10.29
CA GLN A 174 -24.01 16.09 10.61
C GLN A 174 -24.95 16.23 9.40
N LYS A 175 -24.40 16.51 8.21
CA LYS A 175 -25.19 16.60 6.96
C LYS A 175 -25.94 15.29 6.63
N LEU A 176 -25.29 14.14 6.82
CA LEU A 176 -25.92 12.83 6.62
C LEU A 176 -27.12 12.61 7.55
N PHE A 177 -27.00 12.94 8.84
CA PHE A 177 -28.10 12.79 9.79
C PHE A 177 -29.24 13.78 9.56
N THR A 178 -28.93 15.01 9.14
CA THR A 178 -29.95 16.01 8.78
C THR A 178 -30.74 15.56 7.55
N THR A 179 -30.06 15.11 6.49
CA THR A 179 -30.71 14.68 5.23
C THR A 179 -31.61 13.46 5.45
N ASN A 180 -31.15 12.48 6.23
CA ASN A 180 -31.91 11.25 6.48
C ASN A 180 -33.14 11.49 7.39
N LYS A 181 -33.25 12.67 8.03
CA LYS A 181 -34.43 13.08 8.82
C LYS A 181 -35.58 13.60 7.94
N TYR A 182 -35.29 14.07 6.73
CA TYR A 182 -36.28 14.62 5.79
C TYR A 182 -36.74 13.62 4.72
N ILE A 183 -36.13 12.43 4.65
CA ILE A 183 -36.47 11.36 3.69
C ILE A 183 -37.25 10.21 4.38
N LYS A 184 -37.51 10.34 5.68
CA LYS A 184 -38.47 9.50 6.42
C LYS A 184 -39.82 10.18 6.47
#